data_AF-A0A3D4A3D5-F1
#
_entry.id   AF-A0A3D4A3D5-F1
#
_cell.length_a   1.000
_cell.length_b   1.000
_cell.length_c   1.000
_cell.angle_alpha   90.00
_cell.angle_beta   90.00
_cell.angle_gamma   90.00
#
_symmetry.space_group_name_H-M   'P 1'
#
loop_
_entity.id
_entity.type
_entity.pdbx_description
1 polymer ?
#
loop_
_entity_poly.entity_id
_entity_poly.type
_entity_poly.pdbx_seq_one_letter_code
_entity_poly.pdbx_strand_id
1 'polypeptide(L)'
;ARLDFGGFWWAAVPREHWPDSPAFEAEMENKWDPLVGDCRQELVFIGIGMNESAICESLDKCLLTEDEDAEGIEAWKGLDDPFPTWKLTVDEALAANS
;
A
#
# COMPACT_ATOMS: atom_id res chain seq x y z
N ALA A 1 11.36 -15.36 -1.61
CA ALA A 1 10.11 -14.86 -1.02
C ALA A 1 8.95 -15.35 -1.87
N ARG A 2 7.77 -15.57 -1.27
CA ARG A 2 6.52 -15.77 -2.02
C ARG A 2 5.80 -14.43 -2.04
N LEU A 3 5.34 -14.01 -3.21
CA LEU A 3 4.59 -12.78 -3.41
C LEU A 3 3.24 -13.17 -4.01
N ASP A 4 2.16 -12.67 -3.42
CA ASP A 4 0.80 -12.88 -3.88
C ASP A 4 0.10 -11.51 -3.96
N PHE A 5 -0.92 -11.40 -4.81
CA PHE A 5 -1.70 -10.17 -4.91
C PHE A 5 -2.57 -9.98 -3.66
N GLY A 6 -2.42 -8.85 -2.97
CA GLY A 6 -3.08 -8.55 -1.70
C GLY A 6 -4.40 -7.78 -1.80
N GLY A 7 -4.84 -7.41 -2.99
CA GLY A 7 -5.98 -6.51 -3.21
C GLY A 7 -5.54 -5.09 -3.57
N PHE A 8 -6.51 -4.27 -3.96
CA PHE A 8 -6.32 -2.83 -4.17
C PHE A 8 -6.61 -2.07 -2.88
N TRP A 9 -5.87 -0.98 -2.66
CA TRP A 9 -6.24 0.06 -1.71
C TRP A 9 -7.57 0.70 -2.11
N TRP A 10 -8.44 1.04 -1.16
CA TRP A 10 -9.71 1.71 -1.47
C TRP A 10 -9.50 3.06 -2.14
N ALA A 11 -8.39 3.74 -1.86
CA ALA A 11 -7.95 4.95 -2.55
C ALA A 11 -7.78 4.78 -4.07
N ALA A 12 -7.54 3.56 -4.56
CA ALA A 12 -7.40 3.24 -5.98
C ALA A 12 -8.69 2.66 -6.59
N VAL A 13 -9.74 2.43 -5.79
CA VAL A 13 -11.01 1.83 -6.22
C VAL A 13 -12.04 2.94 -6.46
N PRO A 14 -12.73 2.98 -7.62
CA PRO A 14 -13.80 3.95 -7.87
C PRO A 14 -14.87 3.91 -6.77
N ARG A 15 -15.35 5.09 -6.35
CA ARG A 15 -16.26 5.22 -5.19
C ARG A 15 -17.56 4.43 -5.32
N GLU A 16 -18.02 4.18 -6.56
CA GLU A 16 -19.21 3.36 -6.86
C GLU A 16 -19.08 1.88 -6.44
N HIS A 17 -17.86 1.38 -6.28
CA HIS A 17 -17.60 0.03 -5.80
C HIS A 17 -17.38 -0.05 -4.28
N TRP A 18 -17.38 1.09 -3.59
CA TRP A 18 -17.18 1.09 -2.15
C TRP A 18 -18.43 0.54 -1.44
N PRO A 19 -18.26 -0.24 -0.36
CA PRO A 19 -19.38 -0.69 0.45
C PRO A 19 -20.20 0.48 0.99
N ASP A 20 -21.53 0.41 0.82
CA ASP A 20 -22.47 1.33 1.45
C ASP A 20 -22.83 0.81 2.85
N SER A 21 -21.93 1.04 3.81
CA SER A 21 -22.19 0.68 5.21
C SER A 21 -21.55 1.68 6.19
N PRO A 22 -22.25 2.05 7.28
CA PRO A 22 -21.69 2.96 8.28
C PRO A 22 -20.41 2.45 8.94
N ALA A 23 -20.26 1.12 9.07
CA ALA A 23 -19.06 0.51 9.65
C ALA A 23 -17.83 0.74 8.77
N PHE A 24 -17.98 0.58 7.45
CA PHE A 24 -16.91 0.82 6.48
C PHE A 24 -16.53 2.29 6.42
N GLU A 25 -17.51 3.20 6.43
CA GLU A 25 -17.25 4.64 6.45
C GLU A 25 -16.46 5.06 7.70
N ALA A 26 -16.86 4.57 8.87
CA ALA A 26 -16.14 4.84 10.11
C ALA A 26 -14.72 4.25 10.11
N GLU A 27 -14.50 3.08 9.48
CA GLU A 27 -13.17 2.51 9.33
C GLU A 27 -12.29 3.35 8.42
N MET A 28 -12.81 3.77 7.26
CA MET A 28 -12.10 4.66 6.35
C MET A 28 -11.77 5.97 7.05
N GLU A 29 -12.72 6.64 7.69
CA GLU A 29 -12.46 7.88 8.43
C GLU A 29 -11.34 7.76 9.47
N ASN A 30 -11.25 6.61 10.16
CA ASN A 30 -10.17 6.37 11.14
C ASN A 30 -8.80 6.10 10.53
N LYS A 31 -8.73 5.55 9.32
CA LYS A 31 -7.48 5.11 8.67
C LYS A 31 -7.00 6.04 7.57
N TRP A 32 -7.87 6.91 7.07
CA TRP A 32 -7.65 7.71 5.88
C TRP A 32 -6.60 8.80 6.12
N ASP A 33 -5.60 8.81 5.26
CA ASP A 33 -4.65 9.90 5.12
C ASP A 33 -5.07 10.84 3.97
N PRO A 34 -5.02 12.17 4.14
CA PRO A 34 -5.41 13.11 3.09
C PRO A 34 -4.58 13.02 1.80
N LEU A 35 -3.32 12.56 1.88
CA LEU A 35 -2.40 12.48 0.74
C LEU A 35 -2.47 11.12 0.05
N VAL A 36 -2.55 10.03 0.82
CA VAL A 36 -2.42 8.67 0.28
C VAL A 36 -3.64 7.77 0.52
N GLY A 37 -4.68 8.29 1.15
CA GLY A 37 -5.90 7.54 1.47
C GLY A 37 -5.66 6.42 2.48
N ASP A 38 -6.11 5.20 2.19
CA ASP A 38 -5.92 4.05 3.07
C ASP A 38 -4.58 3.31 2.83
N CYS A 39 -3.72 3.81 1.93
CA CYS A 39 -2.45 3.17 1.58
C CYS A 39 -1.49 3.11 2.78
N ARG A 40 -1.34 1.92 3.39
CA ARG A 40 -0.50 1.71 4.58
C ARG A 40 0.24 0.39 4.53
N GLN A 41 1.51 0.37 4.95
CA GLN A 41 2.25 -0.87 5.12
C GLN A 41 2.39 -1.23 6.60
N GLU A 42 2.17 -2.51 6.93
CA GLU A 42 2.47 -3.08 8.25
C GLU A 42 3.41 -4.27 8.06
N LEU A 43 4.60 -4.20 8.66
CA LEU A 43 5.65 -5.20 8.51
C LEU A 43 5.88 -5.90 9.85
N VAL A 44 5.86 -7.24 9.84
CA VAL A 44 6.10 -8.06 11.02
C VAL A 44 7.33 -8.94 10.79
N PHE A 45 8.34 -8.78 11.63
CA PHE A 45 9.55 -9.60 11.62
C PHE A 45 9.48 -10.61 12.77
N ILE A 46 9.67 -11.90 12.47
CA ILE A 46 9.63 -12.99 13.45
C ILE A 46 10.94 -13.76 13.38
N GLY A 47 11.68 -13.79 14.49
CA GLY A 47 12.99 -14.45 14.56
C GLY A 47 13.61 -14.39 15.95
N ILE A 48 14.72 -15.11 16.13
CA ILE A 48 15.48 -15.16 17.38
C ILE A 48 16.80 -14.41 17.18
N GLY A 49 17.18 -13.56 18.14
CA GLY A 49 18.44 -12.81 18.08
C GLY A 49 18.46 -11.73 16.99
N MET A 50 17.29 -11.21 16.61
CA MET A 50 17.18 -10.14 15.62
C MET A 50 17.81 -8.85 16.13
N ASN A 51 18.43 -8.11 15.23
CA ASN A 51 18.94 -6.77 15.49
C ASN A 51 17.91 -5.74 15.01
N GLU A 52 17.05 -5.30 15.92
CA GLU A 52 15.98 -4.33 15.65
C GLU A 52 16.51 -3.00 15.09
N SER A 53 17.60 -2.45 15.67
CA SER A 53 18.21 -1.20 15.18
C SER A 53 18.62 -1.31 13.73
N ALA A 54 19.30 -2.40 13.35
CA ALA A 54 19.74 -2.61 11.99
C ALA A 54 18.57 -2.80 11.01
N ILE A 55 17.46 -3.39 11.45
CA ILE A 55 16.23 -3.51 10.64
C ILE A 55 15.64 -2.11 10.42
N CYS A 56 15.42 -1.33 11.48
CA CYS A 56 14.88 0.03 11.38
C CYS A 56 15.76 0.92 10.52
N GLU A 57 17.07 0.94 10.74
CA GLU A 57 18.02 1.72 9.92
C GLU A 57 18.03 1.30 8.44
N SER A 58 17.68 0.05 8.14
CA SER A 58 17.55 -0.42 6.76
C SER A 58 16.24 0.04 6.13
N LEU A 59 15.14 0.08 6.90
CA LEU A 59 13.85 0.59 6.45
C LEU A 59 13.85 2.11 6.28
N ASP A 60 14.53 2.85 7.17
CA ASP A 60 14.65 4.31 7.08
C ASP A 60 15.35 4.74 5.78
N LYS A 61 16.29 3.92 5.27
CA LYS A 61 16.96 4.16 3.98
C LYS A 61 16.06 3.93 2.76
N CYS A 62 14.90 3.31 2.94
CA CYS A 62 13.90 3.11 1.90
C CYS A 62 12.88 4.24 1.84
N LEU A 63 12.92 5.20 2.76
CA LEU A 63 12.08 6.39 2.70
C LEU A 63 12.54 7.29 1.55
N LEU A 64 11.58 7.88 0.86
CA LEU A 64 11.85 8.96 -0.09
C LEU A 64 12.48 10.14 0.65
N THR A 65 13.47 10.76 0.01
CA THR A 65 13.95 12.08 0.41
C THR A 65 12.89 13.15 0.16
N GLU A 66 13.03 14.33 0.78
CA GLU A 66 12.09 15.44 0.56
C GLU A 66 12.00 15.85 -0.91
N ASP A 67 13.12 15.81 -1.64
CA ASP A 67 13.15 16.12 -3.07
C ASP A 67 12.40 15.06 -3.89
N GLU A 68 12.61 13.77 -3.61
CA GLU A 68 11.91 12.67 -4.29
C GLU A 68 10.41 12.68 -3.98
N ASP A 69 10.01 12.99 -2.75
CA ASP A 69 8.60 13.13 -2.38
C ASP A 69 7.93 14.26 -3.18
N ALA A 70 8.63 15.38 -3.37
CA ALA A 70 8.13 16.52 -4.12
C ALA A 70 7.95 16.25 -5.63
N GLU A 71 8.64 15.26 -6.20
CA GLU A 71 8.44 14.86 -7.61
C GLU A 71 7.05 14.23 -7.85
N GLY A 72 6.50 13.59 -6.82
CA GLY A 72 5.16 13.03 -6.81
C GLY A 72 4.94 11.79 -7.70
N ILE A 73 3.70 11.29 -7.66
CA ILE A 73 3.32 9.97 -8.17
C ILE A 73 3.66 9.72 -9.65
N GLU A 74 3.61 10.76 -10.49
CA GLU A 74 3.90 10.60 -11.93
C GLU A 74 5.39 10.35 -12.19
N ALA A 75 6.28 10.93 -11.38
CA ALA A 75 7.70 10.61 -11.43
C ALA A 75 7.97 9.21 -10.86
N TRP A 76 7.31 8.87 -9.75
CA TRP A 76 7.52 7.58 -9.06
C TRP A 76 7.14 6.38 -9.93
N LYS A 77 6.14 6.52 -10.81
CA LYS A 77 5.77 5.49 -11.80
C LYS A 77 6.91 5.12 -12.76
N GLY A 78 7.93 5.98 -12.89
CA GLY A 78 9.12 5.74 -13.69
C GLY A 78 10.27 5.06 -12.93
N LEU A 79 10.14 4.87 -11.61
CA LEU A 79 11.14 4.15 -10.82
C LEU A 79 11.16 2.66 -11.20
N ASP A 80 12.33 2.03 -11.10
CA ASP A 80 12.48 0.61 -11.34
C ASP A 80 11.65 -0.19 -10.33
N ASP A 81 10.63 -0.90 -10.81
CA ASP A 81 9.81 -1.80 -10.00
C ASP A 81 10.38 -3.24 -10.06
N PRO A 82 10.97 -3.74 -8.95
CA PRO A 82 11.52 -5.10 -8.90
C PRO A 82 10.45 -6.19 -8.75
N PHE A 83 9.17 -5.82 -8.57
CA PHE A 83 8.06 -6.75 -8.39
C PHE A 83 7.49 -7.23 -9.74
N PRO A 84 6.81 -8.39 -9.78
CA PRO A 84 6.18 -8.86 -11.01
C PRO A 84 5.05 -7.93 -11.44
N THR A 85 4.83 -7.81 -12.75
CA THR A 85 3.66 -7.10 -13.28
C THR A 85 2.38 -7.85 -12.92
N TRP A 86 1.52 -7.19 -12.13
CA TRP A 86 0.19 -7.68 -11.79
C TRP A 86 -0.81 -7.30 -12.88
N LYS A 87 -1.36 -8.28 -13.60
CA LYS A 87 -2.36 -8.06 -14.66
C LYS A 87 -3.76 -8.33 -14.13
N LEU A 88 -4.22 -7.45 -13.24
CA LEU A 88 -5.56 -7.51 -12.64
C LEU A 88 -6.20 -6.13 -12.73
N THR A 89 -7.47 -6.09 -13.11
CA THR A 89 -8.30 -4.89 -13.00
C THR A 89 -9.01 -4.86 -11.65
N VAL A 90 -9.47 -3.67 -11.24
CA VAL A 90 -10.29 -3.52 -10.03
C VAL A 90 -11.54 -4.40 -10.10
N ASP A 91 -12.23 -4.42 -11.24
CA ASP A 91 -13.41 -5.25 -11.46
C ASP A 91 -13.14 -6.75 -11.27
N GLU A 92 -12.05 -7.25 -11.86
CA GLU A 92 -11.65 -8.66 -11.74
C GLU A 92 -11.30 -9.02 -10.28
N ALA A 93 -10.62 -8.13 -9.57
CA ALA A 93 -10.23 -8.35 -8.18
C ALA A 93 -11.44 -8.34 -7.23
N LEU A 94 -12.42 -7.46 -7.47
CA LEU A 94 -13.64 -7.39 -6.66
C LEU A 94 -14.55 -8.60 -6.92
N ALA A 95 -14.66 -9.05 -8.17
CA ALA A 95 -15.45 -10.23 -8.53
C ALA A 95 -14.90 -11.53 -7.90
N ALA A 96 -13.58 -11.64 -7.72
CA ALA A 96 -12.94 -12.82 -7.13
C ALA A 96 -13.16 -12.95 -5.61
N ASN A 97 -13.54 -11.87 -4.93
CA ASN A 97 -13.76 -11.81 -3.49
C ASN A 97 -15.26 -11.77 -3.09
N SER A 98 -16.16 -11.95 -4.07
CA SER A 98 -17.62 -11.94 -3.90
C SER A 98 -18.20 -13.34 -3.69
#